data_AF-A0A6I6JKX5-F1
#
_entry.id   AF-A0A6I6JKX5-F1
#
_cell.length_a   1.000
_cell.length_b   1.000
_cell.length_c   1.000
_cell.angle_alpha   90.00
_cell.angle_beta   90.00
_cell.angle_gamma   90.00
#
_symmetry.space_group_name_H-M   'P 1'
#
loop_
_entity.id
_entity.type
_entity.pdbx_description
1 polymer ?
#
loop_
_entity_poly.entity_id
_entity_poly.type
_entity_poly.pdbx_seq_one_letter_code
_entity_poly.pdbx_strand_id
1 'polypeptide(L)'
;MNRFTLMAAVLGMALLLAACGAQKNDLDIGQGFYKQGDCASALPYLDSTIASPDSLMDLGYAYFIKAKCAEKSGDIPDAYENYYAAKVVACYVVAHDTHVNLNTYGRSEFCERIIPAKLEELAPRAGDVGAIKAKVDGKLHARYLERFATQK
;
A
#
# COMPACT_ATOMS: atom_id res chain seq x y z
N MET A 1 -37.41 -45.17 -5.88
CA MET A 1 -36.64 -43.92 -5.64
C MET A 1 -37.07 -42.89 -6.67
N ASN A 2 -37.77 -41.84 -6.25
CA ASN A 2 -38.36 -40.85 -7.16
C ASN A 2 -37.28 -39.97 -7.79
N ARG A 3 -37.41 -39.74 -9.10
CA ARG A 3 -36.50 -38.94 -9.94
C ARG A 3 -36.31 -37.49 -9.46
N PHE A 4 -37.17 -37.01 -8.57
CA PHE A 4 -37.13 -35.65 -8.03
C PHE A 4 -36.06 -35.42 -6.96
N THR A 5 -35.60 -36.46 -6.25
CA THR A 5 -34.58 -36.28 -5.19
C THR A 5 -33.16 -36.20 -5.73
N LEU A 6 -32.89 -36.67 -6.96
CA LEU A 6 -31.55 -36.63 -7.54
C LEU A 6 -31.20 -35.27 -8.16
N MET A 7 -32.19 -34.48 -8.60
CA MET A 7 -31.95 -33.18 -9.24
C MET A 7 -31.63 -32.06 -8.24
N ALA A 8 -32.08 -32.16 -6.98
CA ALA A 8 -31.78 -31.17 -5.95
C ALA A 8 -30.32 -31.23 -5.47
N ALA A 9 -29.68 -32.39 -5.55
CA ALA A 9 -28.30 -32.56 -5.10
C ALA A 9 -27.26 -31.95 -6.06
N VAL A 10 -27.57 -31.88 -7.36
CA VAL A 10 -26.63 -31.36 -8.38
C VAL A 10 -26.66 -29.84 -8.48
N LEU A 11 -27.79 -29.18 -8.17
CA LEU A 11 -27.85 -27.71 -8.10
C LEU A 11 -27.21 -27.13 -6.83
N GLY A 12 -27.15 -27.88 -5.73
CA GLY A 12 -26.54 -27.41 -4.48
C GLY A 12 -25.00 -27.30 -4.53
N MET A 13 -24.34 -28.10 -5.38
CA MET A 13 -22.88 -28.14 -5.48
C MET A 13 -22.28 -27.11 -6.45
N ALA A 14 -23.07 -26.53 -7.34
CA ALA A 14 -22.61 -25.48 -8.25
C ALA A 14 -22.48 -24.09 -7.58
N LEU A 15 -23.23 -23.85 -6.49
CA LEU A 15 -23.19 -22.56 -5.77
C LEU A 15 -22.03 -22.42 -4.78
N LEU A 16 -21.32 -23.51 -4.45
CA LEU A 16 -20.16 -23.48 -3.56
C LEU A 16 -18.82 -23.26 -4.29
N LEU A 17 -18.79 -23.34 -5.63
CA LEU A 17 -17.57 -23.15 -6.42
C LEU A 17 -17.33 -21.69 -6.84
N ALA A 18 -18.29 -20.78 -6.62
CA ALA A 18 -18.15 -19.35 -6.92
C ALA A 18 -17.59 -18.52 -5.75
N ALA A 19 -17.48 -19.07 -4.54
CA ALA A 19 -17.03 -18.34 -3.35
C ALA A 19 -15.50 -18.32 -3.15
N CYS A 20 -14.73 -18.99 -4.01
CA CYS A 20 -13.26 -19.03 -3.96
C CYS A 20 -12.60 -18.22 -5.10
N GLY A 21 -13.34 -17.30 -5.73
CA GLY A 21 -12.82 -16.43 -6.79
C GLY A 21 -12.25 -15.13 -6.22
N ALA A 22 -10.95 -15.11 -5.93
CA ALA A 22 -10.15 -13.90 -5.67
C ALA A 22 -10.71 -12.94 -4.60
N GLN A 23 -10.51 -13.28 -3.32
CA GLN A 23 -10.67 -12.32 -2.23
C GLN A 23 -9.63 -11.19 -2.44
N LYS A 24 -10.07 -10.06 -2.98
CA LYS A 24 -9.23 -8.85 -3.12
C LYS A 24 -8.85 -8.39 -1.72
N ASN A 25 -7.55 -8.16 -1.49
CA ASN A 25 -7.10 -7.57 -0.25
C ASN A 25 -7.44 -6.07 -0.21
N ASP A 26 -7.32 -5.44 0.95
CA ASP A 26 -7.66 -4.03 1.11
C ASP A 26 -6.87 -3.13 0.16
N LEU A 27 -5.61 -3.47 -0.12
CA LEU A 27 -4.80 -2.71 -1.08
C LEU A 27 -5.39 -2.73 -2.49
N ASP A 28 -5.83 -3.87 -2.98
CA ASP A 28 -6.46 -4.01 -4.30
C ASP A 28 -7.74 -3.18 -4.41
N ILE A 29 -8.54 -3.15 -3.33
CA ILE A 29 -9.77 -2.36 -3.27
C ILE A 29 -9.44 -0.86 -3.26
N GLY A 30 -8.52 -0.43 -2.40
CA GLY A 30 -8.08 0.97 -2.30
C GLY A 30 -7.46 1.47 -3.61
N GLN A 31 -6.62 0.67 -4.26
CA GLN A 31 -6.05 0.99 -5.57
C GLN A 31 -7.15 1.10 -6.64
N GLY A 32 -8.18 0.25 -6.57
CA GLY A 32 -9.33 0.29 -7.48
C GLY A 32 -10.09 1.61 -7.42
N PHE A 33 -10.35 2.13 -6.21
CA PHE A 33 -10.97 3.46 -6.03
C PHE A 33 -10.06 4.59 -6.47
N TYR A 34 -8.77 4.52 -6.13
CA TYR A 34 -7.78 5.51 -6.57
C TYR A 34 -7.70 5.62 -8.10
N LYS A 35 -7.72 4.49 -8.82
CA LYS A 35 -7.71 4.46 -10.30
C LYS A 35 -8.96 5.11 -10.91
N GLN A 36 -10.08 5.10 -10.20
CA GLN A 36 -11.30 5.81 -10.58
C GLN A 36 -11.26 7.31 -10.21
N GLY A 37 -10.18 7.76 -9.56
CA GLY A 37 -10.02 9.13 -9.09
C GLY A 37 -10.73 9.42 -7.76
N ASP A 38 -11.35 8.40 -7.15
CA ASP A 38 -12.09 8.49 -5.88
C ASP A 38 -11.15 8.22 -4.70
N CYS A 39 -10.45 9.28 -4.30
CA CYS A 39 -9.57 9.22 -3.14
C CYS A 39 -10.34 9.03 -1.82
N ALA A 40 -11.55 9.57 -1.71
CA ALA A 40 -12.32 9.47 -0.47
C ALA A 40 -12.67 8.01 -0.16
N SER A 41 -13.10 7.25 -1.17
CA SER A 41 -13.38 5.81 -1.00
C SER A 41 -12.11 4.97 -0.90
N ALA A 42 -10.98 5.41 -1.48
CA ALA A 42 -9.72 4.68 -1.38
C ALA A 42 -9.11 4.71 0.03
N LEU A 43 -9.16 5.86 0.70
CA LEU A 43 -8.42 6.10 1.94
C LEU A 43 -8.65 5.07 3.06
N PRO A 44 -9.89 4.64 3.39
CA PRO A 44 -10.12 3.67 4.46
C PRO A 44 -9.41 2.32 4.22
N TYR A 45 -9.36 1.88 2.96
CA TYR A 45 -8.69 0.63 2.60
C TYR A 45 -7.17 0.78 2.65
N LEU A 46 -6.64 1.93 2.23
CA LEU A 46 -5.21 2.22 2.34
C LEU A 46 -4.77 2.33 3.81
N ASP A 47 -5.60 2.91 4.68
CA ASP A 47 -5.37 2.95 6.12
C ASP A 47 -5.38 1.56 6.75
N SER A 48 -6.31 0.69 6.33
CA SER A 48 -6.34 -0.72 6.74
C SER A 48 -5.07 -1.46 6.32
N THR A 49 -4.65 -1.33 5.06
CA THR A 49 -3.38 -1.90 4.56
C THR A 49 -2.18 -1.40 5.34
N ILE A 50 -2.13 -0.09 5.64
CA ILE A 50 -1.04 0.45 6.47
C ILE A 50 -1.10 -0.15 7.87
N ALA A 51 -2.28 -0.30 8.48
CA ALA A 51 -2.40 -0.86 9.82
C ALA A 51 -1.90 -2.31 9.91
N SER A 52 -2.19 -3.13 8.90
CA SER A 52 -1.82 -4.55 8.84
C SER A 52 -1.32 -4.94 7.45
N PRO A 53 -0.10 -4.55 7.07
CA PRO A 53 0.42 -4.82 5.73
C PRO A 53 0.80 -6.30 5.59
N ASP A 54 0.39 -6.93 4.48
CA ASP A 54 0.82 -8.29 4.13
C ASP A 54 2.31 -8.34 3.76
N SER A 55 2.83 -7.25 3.17
CA SER A 55 4.23 -7.10 2.82
C SER A 55 4.73 -5.66 2.96
N LEU A 56 6.06 -5.47 3.00
CA LEU A 56 6.67 -4.13 2.90
C LEU A 56 6.31 -3.41 1.60
N MET A 57 6.06 -4.16 0.52
CA MET A 57 5.63 -3.58 -0.74
C MET A 57 4.22 -3.00 -0.64
N ASP A 58 3.30 -3.70 0.03
CA ASP A 58 1.93 -3.23 0.24
C ASP A 58 1.92 -1.98 1.11
N LEU A 59 2.76 -1.97 2.16
CA LEU A 59 2.95 -0.80 3.02
C LEU A 59 3.44 0.41 2.22
N GLY A 60 4.51 0.23 1.43
CA GLY A 60 5.08 1.31 0.62
C GLY A 60 4.11 1.82 -0.43
N TYR A 61 3.36 0.93 -1.08
CA TYR A 61 2.40 1.30 -2.11
C TYR A 61 1.16 2.00 -1.53
N ALA A 62 0.67 1.56 -0.36
CA ALA A 62 -0.42 2.24 0.33
C ALA A 62 -0.06 3.69 0.69
N TYR A 63 1.13 3.91 1.27
CA TYR A 63 1.62 5.27 1.53
C TYR A 63 1.77 6.09 0.25
N PHE A 64 2.28 5.51 -0.83
CA PHE A 64 2.39 6.21 -2.11
C PHE A 64 1.02 6.68 -2.64
N ILE A 65 -0.01 5.83 -2.60
CA ILE A 65 -1.36 6.21 -3.05
C ILE A 65 -1.94 7.30 -2.13
N LYS A 66 -1.78 7.18 -0.81
CA LYS A 66 -2.21 8.24 0.12
C LYS A 66 -1.55 9.57 -0.21
N ALA A 67 -0.25 9.57 -0.51
CA ALA A 67 0.47 10.77 -0.91
C ALA A 67 -0.10 11.40 -2.19
N LYS A 68 -0.42 10.58 -3.21
CA LYS A 68 -1.10 11.06 -4.44
C LYS A 68 -2.46 11.70 -4.15
N CYS A 69 -3.23 11.10 -3.25
CA CYS A 69 -4.53 11.63 -2.87
C CYS A 69 -4.43 12.95 -2.10
N ALA A 70 -3.50 13.05 -1.14
CA ALA A 70 -3.23 14.27 -0.41
C ALA A 70 -2.74 15.39 -1.35
N GLU A 71 -1.80 15.08 -2.25
CA GLU A 71 -1.29 16.02 -3.27
C GLU A 71 -2.44 16.56 -4.14
N LYS A 72 -3.34 15.67 -4.59
CA LYS A 72 -4.52 16.04 -5.40
C LYS A 72 -5.50 16.93 -4.63
N SER A 73 -5.63 16.73 -3.32
CA SER A 73 -6.50 17.55 -2.45
C SER A 73 -5.88 18.89 -2.04
N GLY A 74 -4.59 19.10 -2.29
CA GLY A 74 -3.86 20.29 -1.88
C GLY A 74 -3.33 20.24 -0.44
N ASP A 75 -3.50 19.13 0.28
CA ASP A 75 -2.88 18.90 1.59
C ASP A 75 -1.39 18.54 1.40
N ILE A 76 -0.57 19.57 1.22
CA ILE A 76 0.87 19.40 0.95
C ILE A 76 1.62 18.79 2.13
N PRO A 77 1.37 19.15 3.41
CA PRO A 77 1.98 18.49 4.54
C PRO A 77 1.68 16.98 4.58
N ASP A 78 0.42 16.57 4.40
CA ASP A 78 0.07 15.14 4.39
C ASP A 78 0.65 14.43 3.15
N ALA A 79 0.68 15.09 1.99
CA ALA A 79 1.35 14.55 0.81
C ALA A 79 2.84 14.29 1.08
N TYR A 80 3.54 15.26 1.68
CA TYR A 80 4.95 15.12 2.03
C TYR A 80 5.19 13.98 3.02
N GLU A 81 4.37 13.90 4.08
CA GLU A 81 4.45 12.83 5.09
C GLU A 81 4.33 11.45 4.45
N ASN A 82 3.31 11.24 3.62
CA ASN A 82 3.06 9.94 3.00
C ASN A 82 4.08 9.61 1.90
N TYR A 83 4.55 10.59 1.12
CA TYR A 83 5.67 10.36 0.18
C TYR A 83 6.95 9.97 0.93
N TYR A 84 7.26 10.65 2.04
CA TYR A 84 8.45 10.33 2.82
C TYR A 84 8.36 8.92 3.42
N ALA A 85 7.19 8.53 3.95
CA ALA A 85 6.96 7.17 4.42
C ALA A 85 7.15 6.12 3.30
N ALA A 86 6.61 6.37 2.11
CA ALA A 86 6.79 5.50 0.96
C ALA A 86 8.27 5.38 0.55
N LYS A 87 9.03 6.49 0.59
CA LYS A 87 10.48 6.48 0.35
C LYS A 87 11.22 5.60 1.35
N VAL A 88 10.98 5.80 2.65
CA VAL A 88 11.66 5.04 3.72
C VAL A 88 11.44 3.54 3.52
N VAL A 89 10.20 3.13 3.27
CA VAL A 89 9.87 1.72 3.01
C VAL A 89 10.54 1.21 1.74
N ALA A 90 10.48 1.96 0.63
CA ALA A 90 11.12 1.56 -0.63
C ALA A 90 12.64 1.39 -0.48
N CYS A 91 13.30 2.33 0.20
CA CYS A 91 14.74 2.26 0.46
C CYS A 91 15.11 1.10 1.38
N TYR A 92 14.30 0.82 2.40
CA TYR A 92 14.50 -0.35 3.26
C TYR A 92 14.42 -1.65 2.45
N VAL A 93 13.42 -1.80 1.59
CA VAL A 93 13.30 -2.97 0.71
C VAL A 93 14.52 -3.10 -0.20
N VAL A 94 15.00 -2.01 -0.82
CA VAL A 94 16.21 -2.05 -1.67
C VAL A 94 17.44 -2.48 -0.88
N ALA A 95 17.61 -2.00 0.36
CA ALA A 95 18.75 -2.33 1.20
C ALA A 95 18.73 -3.76 1.75
N HIS A 96 17.54 -4.38 1.85
CA HIS A 96 17.35 -5.67 2.53
C HIS A 96 16.83 -6.81 1.66
N ASP A 97 16.38 -6.54 0.43
CA ASP A 97 16.00 -7.57 -0.54
C ASP A 97 17.25 -8.15 -1.21
N THR A 98 17.50 -9.43 -0.98
CA THR A 98 18.66 -10.16 -1.52
C THR A 98 18.43 -10.64 -2.95
N HIS A 99 17.20 -10.56 -3.47
CA HIS A 99 16.86 -10.98 -4.83
C HIS A 99 16.74 -9.77 -5.76
N VAL A 100 17.79 -9.54 -6.56
CA VAL A 100 17.76 -8.51 -7.61
C VAL A 100 16.85 -8.99 -8.74
N ASN A 101 15.67 -8.38 -8.88
CA ASN A 101 14.77 -8.60 -10.01
C ASN A 101 14.39 -7.24 -10.65
N LEU A 102 13.62 -7.27 -11.75
CA LEU A 102 13.15 -6.05 -12.43
C LEU A 102 12.36 -5.11 -11.48
N ASN A 103 11.69 -5.67 -10.46
CA ASN A 103 11.02 -4.85 -9.44
C ASN A 103 12.02 -4.13 -8.53
N THR A 104 13.21 -4.68 -8.27
CA THR A 104 14.29 -4.01 -7.53
C THR A 104 14.75 -2.73 -8.24
N TYR A 105 14.86 -2.74 -9.57
CA TYR A 105 15.20 -1.54 -10.36
C TYR A 105 14.09 -0.47 -10.30
N GLY A 106 12.82 -0.87 -10.39
CA GLY A 106 11.72 0.06 -10.15
C GLY A 106 11.77 0.63 -8.73
N ARG A 107 12.03 -0.20 -7.72
CA ARG A 107 12.12 0.20 -6.30
C ARG A 107 13.31 1.13 -6.03
N SER A 108 14.47 0.91 -6.65
CA SER A 108 15.62 1.81 -6.52
C SER A 108 15.32 3.17 -7.14
N GLU A 109 14.62 3.22 -8.29
CA GLU A 109 14.17 4.50 -8.85
C GLU A 109 13.18 5.23 -7.93
N PHE A 110 12.25 4.53 -7.28
CA PHE A 110 11.35 5.13 -6.30
C PHE A 110 12.10 5.63 -5.05
N CYS A 111 13.07 4.88 -4.53
CA CYS A 111 13.87 5.25 -3.37
C CYS A 111 14.81 6.45 -3.65
N GLU A 112 15.49 6.44 -4.79
CA GLU A 112 16.65 7.32 -5.05
C GLU A 112 16.32 8.52 -5.95
N ARG A 113 15.28 8.42 -6.79
CA ARG A 113 14.99 9.43 -7.83
C ARG A 113 13.59 10.00 -7.78
N ILE A 114 12.57 9.16 -7.97
CA ILE A 114 11.18 9.60 -8.20
C ILE A 114 10.60 10.26 -6.95
N ILE A 115 10.62 9.57 -5.81
CA ILE A 115 10.07 10.13 -4.57
C ILE A 115 10.95 11.26 -4.01
N PRO A 116 12.30 11.16 -4.02
CA PRO A 116 13.16 12.29 -3.64
C PRO A 116 12.89 13.58 -4.39
N ALA A 117 12.79 13.53 -5.73
CA ALA A 117 12.47 14.71 -6.53
C ALA A 117 11.11 15.31 -6.16
N LYS A 118 10.11 14.46 -5.90
CA LYS A 118 8.79 14.90 -5.44
C LYS A 118 8.86 15.53 -4.03
N LEU A 119 9.65 14.97 -3.11
CA LEU A 119 9.84 15.55 -1.79
C LEU A 119 10.53 16.92 -1.87
N GLU A 120 11.53 17.08 -2.74
CA GLU A 120 12.18 18.37 -2.98
C GLU A 120 11.19 19.43 -3.51
N GLU A 121 10.32 19.03 -4.44
CA GLU A 121 9.25 19.88 -4.98
C GLU A 121 8.25 20.33 -3.89
N LEU A 122 7.85 19.41 -3.00
CA LEU A 122 6.84 19.69 -1.97
C LEU A 122 7.42 20.41 -0.74
N ALA A 123 8.71 20.24 -0.45
CA ALA A 123 9.35 20.73 0.78
C ALA A 123 9.07 22.20 1.12
N PRO A 124 9.13 23.17 0.17
CA PRO A 124 8.89 24.58 0.49
C PRO A 124 7.48 24.89 0.98
N ARG A 125 6.53 23.98 0.73
CA ARG A 125 5.09 24.14 1.01
C ARG A 125 4.57 23.15 2.07
N ALA A 126 5.42 22.22 2.52
CA ALA A 126 5.05 21.17 3.46
C ALA A 126 5.12 21.62 4.93
N GLY A 127 5.66 22.80 5.22
CA GLY A 127 5.85 23.29 6.60
C GLY A 127 7.14 22.75 7.22
N ASP A 128 7.08 22.30 8.48
CA ASP A 128 8.25 21.75 9.18
C ASP A 128 8.56 20.32 8.72
N VAL A 129 9.31 20.23 7.61
CA VAL A 129 9.76 18.96 7.06
C VAL A 129 10.63 18.14 8.02
N GLY A 130 11.31 18.78 8.98
CA GLY A 130 12.13 18.09 9.97
C GLY A 130 11.26 17.31 10.96
N ALA A 131 10.22 17.97 11.48
CA ALA A 131 9.24 17.34 12.36
C ALA A 131 8.47 16.20 11.67
N ILE A 132 8.06 16.40 10.40
CA ILE A 132 7.36 15.36 9.62
C ILE A 132 8.24 14.12 9.47
N LYS A 133 9.51 14.29 9.11
CA LYS A 133 10.45 13.16 8.95
C LYS A 133 10.64 12.40 10.26
N ALA A 134 10.90 13.11 11.36
CA ALA A 134 11.07 12.50 12.68
C ALA A 134 9.83 11.69 13.11
N LYS A 135 8.62 12.20 12.85
CA LYS A 135 7.35 11.50 13.10
C LYS A 135 7.26 10.19 12.30
N VAL A 136 7.53 10.25 11.00
CA VAL A 136 7.46 9.07 10.11
C VAL A 136 8.49 8.03 10.52
N ASP A 137 9.74 8.45 10.74
CA ASP A 137 10.84 7.55 11.10
C ASP A 137 10.54 6.82 12.41
N GLY A 138 10.02 7.55 13.42
CA GLY A 138 9.57 6.96 14.68
C GLY A 138 8.43 5.95 14.49
N LYS A 139 7.42 6.27 13.67
CA LYS A 139 6.28 5.38 13.40
C LYS A 139 6.70 4.10 12.66
N LEU A 140 7.57 4.21 11.65
CA LEU A 140 7.96 3.07 10.81
C LEU A 140 8.90 2.10 11.53
N HIS A 141 9.88 2.60 12.28
CA HIS A 141 10.78 1.76 13.07
C HIS A 141 10.02 1.03 14.17
N ALA A 142 9.20 1.74 14.95
CA ALA A 142 8.48 1.15 16.08
C ALA A 142 7.43 0.09 15.71
N ARG A 143 6.95 0.07 14.45
CA ARG A 143 5.74 -0.68 14.08
C ARG A 143 5.89 -1.66 12.93
N TYR A 144 6.75 -1.37 11.96
CA TYR A 144 6.78 -2.15 10.71
C TYR A 144 8.16 -2.70 10.40
N LEU A 145 9.21 -1.88 10.40
CA LEU A 145 10.52 -2.33 9.94
C LEU A 145 11.10 -3.44 10.85
N GLU A 146 10.89 -3.36 12.16
CA GLU A 146 11.29 -4.43 13.10
C GLU A 146 10.49 -5.73 12.91
N ARG A 147 9.19 -5.65 12.62
CA ARG A 147 8.32 -6.82 12.40
C ARG A 147 8.76 -7.65 11.19
N PHE A 148 9.27 -7.00 10.15
CA PHE A 148 9.79 -7.67 8.96
C PHE A 148 11.28 -8.01 9.05
N ALA A 149 12.02 -7.50 10.05
CA ALA A 149 13.42 -7.85 10.28
C ALA A 149 13.61 -9.29 10.82
N THR A 150 12.60 -9.85 11.48
CA THR A 150 12.67 -11.18 12.13
C THR A 150 12.14 -12.34 11.29
N GLN A 151 11.61 -12.10 10.08
CA GLN A 151 11.05 -13.16 9.21
C GLN A 151 12.07 -13.74 8.21
N LYS A 152 13.34 -13.87 8.62
CA LYS A 152 14.37 -14.56 7.83
C LYS A 152 14.26 -16.07 7.96
#